data_AF-A0A9W9WMS3-F1
#
_entry.id   AF-A0A9W9WMS3-F1
#
_cell.length_a   1.000
_cell.length_b   1.000
_cell.length_c   1.000
_cell.angle_alpha   90.00
_cell.angle_beta   90.00
_cell.angle_gamma   90.00
#
_symmetry.space_group_name_H-M   'P 1'
#
loop_
_entity.id
_entity.type
_entity.pdbx_description
1 polymer ?
#
loop_
_entity_poly.entity_id
_entity_poly.type
_entity_poly.pdbx_seq_one_letter_code
_entity_poly.pdbx_strand_id
1 'polypeptide(L)'
;MNNQNIFEAVATGTIPANIKSRHDHPVQNKHANATNPIETNKFYAGLFLGSQTTASFTQPYSLAWSRGGGTLKSWGMSVSHVEAKLLGFGPENHKFPGSPVNYYINPIGLQHIILSASGLDESSVLNIEEPKAFSAQAVLKQYGGSAQSIIFPIV
;
A
#
# COMPACT_ATOMS: atom_id res chain seq x y z
N MET A 1 2.77 17.75 -36.52
CA MET A 1 2.85 17.69 -35.05
C MET A 1 3.83 16.57 -34.71
N ASN A 2 4.92 16.86 -34.00
CA ASN A 2 5.91 15.85 -33.63
C ASN A 2 5.26 14.82 -32.69
N ASN A 3 5.14 13.58 -33.15
CA ASN A 3 4.65 12.44 -32.39
C ASN A 3 5.80 11.84 -31.56
N GLN A 4 6.44 12.66 -30.71
CA GLN A 4 7.55 12.19 -29.89
C GLN A 4 7.04 11.34 -28.74
N ASN A 5 7.58 10.13 -28.60
CA ASN A 5 7.28 9.28 -27.47
C ASN A 5 7.92 9.86 -26.19
N ILE A 6 7.08 10.21 -25.21
CA ILE A 6 7.54 10.77 -23.93
C ILE A 6 8.07 9.72 -22.94
N PHE A 7 7.96 8.43 -23.27
CA PHE A 7 8.44 7.31 -22.46
C PHE A 7 9.77 6.73 -22.95
N GLU A 8 10.63 7.59 -23.51
CA GLU A 8 11.99 7.22 -23.88
C GLU A 8 12.96 7.40 -22.71
N ALA A 9 14.00 6.56 -22.65
CA ALA A 9 15.03 6.67 -21.64
C ALA A 9 15.87 7.95 -21.85
N VAL A 10 16.15 8.68 -20.77
CA VAL A 10 17.02 9.87 -20.83
C VAL A 10 18.46 9.48 -21.21
N ALA A 11 18.97 8.35 -20.69
CA ALA A 11 20.25 7.76 -21.04
C ALA A 11 20.27 6.26 -20.67
N THR A 12 21.10 5.46 -21.34
CA THR A 12 21.28 4.02 -21.10
C THR A 12 22.72 3.64 -20.72
N GLY A 13 23.62 4.63 -20.59
CA GLY A 13 25.02 4.43 -20.22
C GLY A 13 25.21 4.09 -18.73
N THR A 14 26.42 3.68 -18.36
CA THR A 14 26.78 3.37 -16.98
C THR A 14 26.87 4.62 -16.09
N ILE A 15 26.81 4.43 -14.77
CA ILE A 15 27.04 5.49 -13.79
C ILE A 15 28.44 6.11 -14.01
N PRO A 16 28.57 7.46 -14.06
CA PRO A 16 29.87 8.13 -14.16
C PRO A 16 30.86 7.67 -13.08
N ALA A 17 32.13 7.47 -13.45
CA ALA A 17 33.14 6.86 -12.57
C ALA A 17 33.43 7.65 -11.27
N ASN A 18 33.10 8.94 -11.23
CA ASN A 18 33.23 9.79 -10.05
C ASN A 18 32.07 9.65 -9.04
N ILE A 19 31.00 8.94 -9.40
CA ILE A 19 29.85 8.68 -8.52
C ILE A 19 30.00 7.28 -7.93
N LYS A 20 30.13 7.19 -6.61
CA LYS A 20 30.20 5.90 -5.91
C LYS A 20 28.82 5.22 -5.92
N SER A 21 28.80 3.94 -6.24
CA SER A 21 27.61 3.09 -6.17
C SER A 21 27.72 2.07 -5.04
N ARG A 22 26.58 1.63 -4.51
CA ARG A 22 26.45 0.49 -3.59
C ARG A 22 25.33 -0.43 -4.07
N HIS A 23 25.44 -1.71 -3.75
CA HIS A 23 24.51 -2.77 -4.19
C HIS A 23 23.38 -3.08 -3.20
N ASP A 24 23.29 -2.35 -2.09
CA ASP A 24 22.39 -2.64 -0.99
C ASP A 24 21.52 -1.43 -0.62
N HIS A 25 20.37 -1.74 -0.02
CA HIS A 25 19.43 -0.76 0.51
C HIS A 25 19.29 -0.97 2.03
N PRO A 26 19.30 0.10 2.85
CA PRO A 26 19.28 -0.01 4.31
C PRO A 26 18.00 -0.67 4.84
N VAL A 27 16.89 -0.55 4.10
CA VAL A 27 15.64 -1.29 4.38
C VAL A 27 15.57 -2.49 3.44
N GLN A 28 15.64 -3.68 4.02
CA GLN A 28 15.48 -4.92 3.26
C GLN A 28 14.02 -5.14 2.86
N ASN A 29 13.83 -5.61 1.64
CA ASN A 29 12.54 -6.10 1.17
C ASN A 29 12.28 -7.50 1.75
N LYS A 30 11.27 -7.63 2.61
CA LYS A 30 10.91 -8.89 3.29
C LYS A 30 9.64 -9.53 2.78
N HIS A 31 8.80 -8.78 2.08
CA HIS A 31 7.40 -9.16 1.82
C HIS A 31 6.93 -8.86 0.40
N ALA A 32 7.79 -8.36 -0.49
CA ALA A 32 7.47 -8.21 -1.89
C ALA A 32 8.33 -9.15 -2.74
N ASN A 33 7.70 -9.97 -3.57
CA ASN A 33 8.37 -10.85 -4.50
C ASN A 33 8.33 -10.20 -5.89
N ALA A 34 9.49 -9.84 -6.41
CA ALA A 34 9.65 -9.31 -7.75
C ALA A 34 10.97 -9.78 -8.35
N THR A 35 10.97 -10.04 -9.66
CA THR A 35 12.18 -10.32 -10.44
C THR A 35 12.91 -9.03 -10.85
N ASN A 36 12.19 -7.91 -10.89
CA ASN A 36 12.68 -6.58 -11.22
C ASN A 36 12.81 -5.70 -9.97
N PRO A 37 13.49 -4.54 -10.06
CA PRO A 37 13.48 -3.55 -8.99
C PRO A 37 12.06 -3.23 -8.53
N ILE A 38 11.83 -3.31 -7.23
CA ILE A 38 10.53 -2.95 -6.65
C ILE A 38 10.45 -1.44 -6.58
N GLU A 39 9.37 -0.90 -7.12
CA GLU A 39 9.13 0.53 -7.08
C GLU A 39 8.84 1.00 -5.65
N THR A 40 9.47 2.11 -5.26
CA THR A 40 9.20 2.78 -3.98
C THR A 40 8.05 3.78 -4.13
N ASN A 41 7.54 4.32 -3.02
CA ASN A 41 6.50 5.36 -2.99
C ASN A 41 5.17 4.97 -3.67
N LYS A 42 4.86 3.67 -3.71
CA LYS A 42 3.60 3.16 -4.26
C LYS A 42 2.47 3.17 -3.25
N PHE A 43 1.25 3.34 -3.74
CA PHE A 43 0.04 3.38 -2.91
C PHE A 43 -0.20 2.07 -2.14
N TYR A 44 0.31 0.93 -2.63
CA TYR A 44 0.24 -0.37 -1.98
C TYR A 44 1.45 -0.68 -1.07
N ALA A 45 2.38 0.25 -0.88
CA ALA A 45 3.61 -0.02 -0.13
C ALA A 45 3.38 -0.39 1.34
N GLY A 46 2.27 0.08 1.91
CA GLY A 46 1.85 -0.27 3.27
C GLY A 46 1.58 -1.77 3.47
N LEU A 47 1.42 -2.54 2.40
CA LEU A 47 1.19 -3.99 2.45
C LEU A 47 2.47 -4.83 2.41
N PHE A 48 3.63 -4.25 2.12
CA PHE A 48 4.93 -4.97 2.15
C PHE A 48 6.01 -4.31 3.02
N LEU A 49 5.75 -3.11 3.55
CA LEU A 49 6.64 -2.41 4.49
C LEU A 49 6.10 -2.44 5.92
N GLY A 50 7.02 -2.30 6.89
CA GLY A 50 6.68 -2.17 8.30
C GLY A 50 5.87 -3.35 8.84
N SER A 51 4.77 -3.06 9.54
CA SER A 51 3.86 -4.07 10.10
C SER A 51 2.92 -4.71 9.07
N GLN A 52 2.91 -4.22 7.82
CA GLN A 52 1.94 -4.56 6.76
C GLN A 52 0.47 -4.21 7.08
N THR A 53 0.21 -3.46 8.14
CA THR A 53 -1.15 -3.08 8.58
C THR A 53 -1.56 -1.66 8.13
N THR A 54 -0.72 -0.98 7.36
CA THR A 54 -1.01 0.37 6.88
C THR A 54 -1.97 0.31 5.69
N ALA A 55 -2.95 1.20 5.66
CA ALA A 55 -3.93 1.25 4.60
C ALA A 55 -3.32 1.59 3.24
N SER A 56 -3.77 0.88 2.22
CA SER A 56 -3.56 1.19 0.80
C SER A 56 -4.85 1.76 0.23
N PHE A 57 -4.77 2.91 -0.41
CA PHE A 57 -5.94 3.64 -0.91
C PHE A 57 -6.08 3.39 -2.41
N THR A 58 -6.90 2.40 -2.77
CA THR A 58 -7.21 2.04 -4.17
C THR A 58 -8.27 2.94 -4.79
N GLN A 59 -9.03 3.67 -3.96
CA GLN A 59 -10.15 4.53 -4.32
C GLN A 59 -11.27 3.81 -5.11
N PRO A 60 -12.54 3.90 -4.67
CA PRO A 60 -13.02 4.63 -3.50
C PRO A 60 -12.80 3.86 -2.18
N TYR A 61 -12.18 2.68 -2.24
CA TYR A 61 -11.93 1.83 -1.09
C TYR A 61 -10.51 2.00 -0.55
N SER A 62 -10.34 1.68 0.73
CA SER A 62 -9.02 1.42 1.30
C SER A 62 -8.94 0.00 1.83
N LEU A 63 -7.76 -0.59 1.65
CA LEU A 63 -7.45 -1.97 2.00
C LEU A 63 -6.33 -1.99 3.03
N ALA A 64 -6.46 -2.80 4.07
CA ALA A 64 -5.40 -2.99 5.06
C ALA A 64 -5.43 -4.42 5.58
N TRP A 65 -4.27 -5.04 5.79
CA TRP A 65 -4.26 -6.34 6.45
C TRP A 65 -4.62 -6.18 7.92
N SER A 66 -5.69 -6.84 8.36
CA SER A 66 -6.21 -6.69 9.72
C SER A 66 -5.29 -7.30 10.78
N ARG A 67 -4.62 -8.42 10.45
CA ARG A 67 -3.62 -9.08 11.31
C ARG A 67 -4.09 -9.29 12.78
N GLY A 68 -5.34 -9.71 12.96
CA GLY A 68 -5.96 -9.89 14.28
C GLY A 68 -6.28 -8.59 15.03
N GLY A 69 -5.97 -7.44 14.45
CA GLY A 69 -6.22 -6.12 15.00
C GLY A 69 -7.65 -5.61 14.81
N GLY A 70 -7.86 -4.36 15.23
CA GLY A 70 -9.16 -3.68 15.14
C GLY A 70 -10.25 -4.31 16.02
N THR A 71 -11.50 -3.97 15.72
CA THR A 71 -12.67 -4.44 16.49
C THR A 71 -13.11 -5.85 16.08
N LEU A 72 -12.90 -6.21 14.81
CA LEU A 72 -13.36 -7.48 14.26
C LEU A 72 -12.39 -8.65 14.53
N LYS A 73 -11.16 -8.37 15.00
CA LYS A 73 -10.16 -9.38 15.44
C LYS A 73 -9.89 -10.50 14.43
N SER A 74 -9.96 -10.20 13.13
CA SER A 74 -9.76 -11.16 12.05
C SER A 74 -8.39 -11.02 11.37
N TRP A 75 -7.93 -12.07 10.71
CA TRP A 75 -6.63 -12.15 10.03
C TRP A 75 -6.72 -11.93 8.51
N GLY A 76 -7.88 -11.52 8.01
CA GLY A 76 -8.13 -11.22 6.60
C GLY A 76 -7.77 -9.79 6.15
N MET A 77 -8.09 -9.49 4.89
CA MET A 77 -7.96 -8.15 4.32
C MET A 77 -9.17 -7.30 4.70
N SER A 78 -8.94 -6.21 5.44
CA SER A 78 -9.96 -5.23 5.79
C SER A 78 -10.24 -4.32 4.61
N VAL A 79 -11.52 -4.09 4.35
CA VAL A 79 -12.04 -3.16 3.35
C VAL A 79 -12.81 -2.06 4.06
N SER A 80 -12.55 -0.80 3.70
CA SER A 80 -13.34 0.32 4.18
C SER A 80 -13.60 1.35 3.10
N HIS A 81 -14.71 2.07 3.24
CA HIS A 81 -15.07 3.20 2.41
C HIS A 81 -15.42 4.38 3.33
N VAL A 82 -14.80 5.53 3.09
CA VAL A 82 -15.01 6.74 3.89
C VAL A 82 -15.89 7.68 3.08
N GLU A 83 -17.09 7.94 3.59
CA GLU A 83 -17.99 8.95 3.03
C GLU A 83 -17.69 10.33 3.60
N ALA A 84 -18.12 11.40 2.90
CA ALA A 84 -17.89 12.79 3.31
C ALA A 84 -18.35 13.09 4.75
N LYS A 85 -19.41 12.43 5.23
CA LYS A 85 -19.94 12.57 6.60
C LYS A 85 -19.00 12.06 7.70
N LEU A 86 -18.01 11.24 7.34
CA LEU A 86 -17.01 10.69 8.26
C LEU A 86 -15.72 11.52 8.29
N LEU A 87 -15.61 12.55 7.44
CA LEU A 87 -14.45 13.44 7.44
C LEU A 87 -14.45 14.30 8.70
N GLY A 88 -13.32 14.35 9.38
CA GLY A 88 -13.08 15.29 10.47
C GLY A 88 -12.50 16.59 9.90
N PHE A 89 -13.02 17.74 10.32
CA PHE A 89 -12.48 19.05 9.96
C PHE A 89 -11.94 19.77 11.18
N GLY A 90 -10.75 20.34 11.04
CA GLY A 90 -10.13 21.16 12.08
C GLY A 90 -10.82 22.52 12.23
N PRO A 91 -10.41 23.32 13.24
CA PRO A 91 -10.94 24.66 13.43
C PRO A 91 -10.62 25.56 12.23
N GLU A 92 -11.49 26.53 11.98
CA GLU A 92 -11.29 27.57 10.97
C GLU A 92 -10.11 28.50 11.33
N ASN A 93 -9.47 29.03 10.29
CA ASN A 93 -8.39 29.99 10.42
C ASN A 93 -8.82 31.37 9.89
N HIS A 94 -9.39 32.17 10.79
CA HIS A 94 -9.89 33.51 10.47
C HIS A 94 -8.80 34.53 10.10
N LYS A 95 -7.51 34.17 10.14
CA LYS A 95 -6.42 35.04 9.64
C LYS A 95 -6.40 35.13 8.11
N PHE A 96 -7.01 34.17 7.42
CA PHE A 96 -7.05 34.12 5.96
C PHE A 96 -8.45 34.45 5.42
N PRO A 97 -8.55 35.11 4.26
CA PRO A 97 -9.84 35.33 3.60
C PRO A 97 -10.60 34.01 3.40
N GLY A 98 -11.90 34.02 3.71
CA GLY A 98 -12.76 32.83 3.61
C GLY A 98 -12.65 31.84 4.78
N SER A 99 -11.86 32.14 5.83
CA SER A 99 -11.74 31.35 7.06
C SER A 99 -11.58 29.83 6.82
N PRO A 100 -10.61 29.37 5.99
CA PRO A 100 -10.47 27.96 5.70
C PRO A 100 -10.14 27.14 6.96
N VAL A 101 -10.58 25.88 7.00
CA VAL A 101 -10.20 24.92 8.03
C VAL A 101 -8.70 24.64 7.97
N ASN A 102 -8.05 24.46 9.13
CA ASN A 102 -6.60 24.22 9.18
C ASN A 102 -6.17 22.84 8.66
N TYR A 103 -7.07 21.85 8.71
CA TYR A 103 -6.83 20.50 8.23
C TYR A 103 -8.15 19.77 8.02
N TYR A 104 -8.08 18.66 7.29
CA TYR A 104 -9.12 17.63 7.27
C TYR A 104 -8.48 16.26 7.56
N ILE A 105 -9.26 15.33 8.08
CA ILE A 105 -8.83 13.98 8.43
C ILE A 105 -9.76 12.99 7.72
N ASN A 106 -9.15 12.10 6.93
CA ASN A 106 -9.77 10.84 6.53
C ASN A 106 -9.52 9.81 7.65
N PRO A 107 -10.56 9.28 8.32
CA PRO A 107 -10.36 8.26 9.34
C PRO A 107 -9.72 7.01 8.74
N ILE A 108 -8.72 6.46 9.43
CA ILE A 108 -8.04 5.22 9.11
C ILE A 108 -8.36 4.15 10.16
N GLY A 109 -8.13 2.88 9.82
CA GLY A 109 -8.36 1.76 10.75
C GLY A 109 -9.83 1.31 10.88
N LEU A 110 -10.73 1.88 10.07
CA LEU A 110 -12.10 1.39 9.95
C LEU A 110 -12.10 0.00 9.29
N GLN A 111 -12.93 -0.90 9.78
CA GLN A 111 -13.11 -2.25 9.25
C GLN A 111 -14.59 -2.48 8.97
N HIS A 112 -15.05 -2.10 7.77
CA HIS A 112 -16.46 -2.30 7.40
C HIS A 112 -16.73 -3.77 7.06
N ILE A 113 -15.83 -4.38 6.27
CA ILE A 113 -15.85 -5.80 5.93
C ILE A 113 -14.42 -6.32 6.01
N ILE A 114 -14.24 -7.56 6.47
CA ILE A 114 -12.97 -8.27 6.34
C ILE A 114 -13.18 -9.52 5.49
N LEU A 115 -12.45 -9.61 4.39
CA LEU A 115 -12.40 -10.80 3.55
C LEU A 115 -11.35 -11.75 4.13
N SER A 116 -11.80 -12.87 4.68
CA SER A 116 -10.99 -13.81 5.45
C SER A 116 -11.33 -15.27 5.12
N ALA A 117 -10.63 -16.20 5.78
CA ALA A 117 -10.91 -17.63 5.75
C ALA A 117 -10.67 -18.24 7.13
N SER A 118 -11.32 -19.38 7.42
CA SER A 118 -11.25 -20.04 8.73
C SER A 118 -9.86 -20.53 9.10
N GLY A 119 -8.99 -20.77 8.12
CA GLY A 119 -7.59 -21.14 8.36
C GLY A 119 -6.69 -19.96 8.68
N LEU A 120 -7.12 -18.70 8.49
CA LEU A 120 -6.26 -17.54 8.74
C LEU A 120 -6.21 -17.19 10.23
N ASP A 121 -5.02 -17.26 10.80
CA ASP A 121 -4.72 -16.96 12.20
C ASP A 121 -3.38 -16.20 12.32
N GLU A 122 -2.76 -16.21 13.50
CA GLU A 122 -1.49 -15.53 13.79
C GLU A 122 -0.28 -16.00 12.98
N SER A 123 -0.36 -17.19 12.40
CA SER A 123 0.67 -17.72 11.50
C SER A 123 0.55 -17.16 10.08
N SER A 124 -0.54 -16.44 9.77
CA SER A 124 -0.81 -15.90 8.43
C SER A 124 0.28 -14.96 7.95
N VAL A 125 0.59 -15.05 6.65
CA VAL A 125 1.59 -14.21 5.99
C VAL A 125 0.97 -13.52 4.79
N LEU A 126 1.28 -12.23 4.62
CA LEU A 126 0.96 -11.47 3.43
C LEU A 126 2.23 -11.23 2.62
N ASN A 127 2.20 -11.53 1.33
CA ASN A 127 3.24 -11.12 0.39
C ASN A 127 2.63 -10.31 -0.74
N ILE A 128 3.39 -9.36 -1.27
CA ILE A 128 3.06 -8.65 -2.49
C ILE A 128 3.80 -9.31 -3.65
N GLU A 129 3.07 -9.76 -4.66
CA GLU A 129 3.59 -10.37 -5.88
C GLU A 129 3.27 -9.49 -7.08
N GLU A 130 4.09 -9.57 -8.13
CA GLU A 130 3.90 -8.81 -9.38
C GLU A 130 3.65 -7.29 -9.17
N PRO A 131 4.48 -6.57 -8.38
CA PRO A 131 4.31 -5.13 -8.19
C PRO A 131 4.57 -4.39 -9.51
N LYS A 132 3.65 -3.51 -9.89
CA LYS A 132 3.66 -2.69 -11.11
C LYS A 132 3.27 -1.25 -10.78
N ALA A 133 3.41 -0.38 -11.78
CA ALA A 133 3.21 1.06 -11.63
C ALA A 133 1.91 1.45 -10.93
N PHE A 134 0.81 0.74 -11.24
CA PHE A 134 -0.55 1.01 -10.77
C PHE A 134 -1.25 -0.25 -10.25
N SER A 135 -0.51 -1.32 -9.95
CA SER A 135 -1.15 -2.53 -9.45
C SER A 135 -0.18 -3.43 -8.70
N ALA A 136 -0.69 -4.27 -7.82
CA ALA A 136 0.06 -5.39 -7.26
C ALA A 136 -0.88 -6.52 -6.84
N GLN A 137 -0.35 -7.72 -6.59
CA GLN A 137 -1.12 -8.83 -6.05
C GLN A 137 -0.80 -8.99 -4.56
N ALA A 138 -1.78 -8.75 -3.69
CA ALA A 138 -1.66 -9.06 -2.28
C ALA A 138 -2.06 -10.52 -2.03
N VAL A 139 -1.07 -11.37 -1.80
CA VAL A 139 -1.22 -12.81 -1.62
C VAL A 139 -1.20 -13.16 -0.14
N LEU A 140 -2.38 -13.42 0.42
CA LEU A 140 -2.56 -13.79 1.82
C LEU A 140 -2.61 -15.32 1.94
N LYS A 141 -1.77 -15.87 2.82
CA LYS A 141 -1.63 -17.31 3.06
C LYS A 141 -1.77 -17.61 4.56
N GLN A 142 -2.21 -18.82 4.88
CA GLN A 142 -2.30 -19.29 6.26
C GLN A 142 -0.93 -19.34 6.96
N TYR A 143 0.13 -19.73 6.26
CA TYR A 143 1.50 -19.69 6.76
C TYR A 143 2.48 -19.65 5.58
N GLY A 144 3.75 -19.40 5.87
CA GLY A 144 4.83 -19.40 4.87
C GLY A 144 4.94 -20.75 4.16
N GLY A 145 4.67 -20.78 2.85
CA GLY A 145 4.72 -22.00 2.04
C GLY A 145 3.39 -22.74 1.88
N SER A 146 2.29 -22.25 2.46
CA SER A 146 0.96 -22.83 2.20
C SER A 146 0.61 -22.76 0.72
N ALA A 147 0.02 -23.85 0.20
CA ALA A 147 -0.55 -23.93 -1.15
C ALA A 147 -1.91 -23.22 -1.25
N GLN A 148 -2.57 -22.95 -0.12
CA GLN A 148 -3.84 -22.24 -0.06
C GLN A 148 -3.58 -20.75 0.14
N SER A 149 -4.15 -19.94 -0.75
CA SER A 149 -4.06 -18.48 -0.69
C SER A 149 -5.36 -17.81 -1.08
N ILE A 150 -5.53 -16.58 -0.60
CA ILE A 150 -6.45 -15.60 -1.17
C ILE A 150 -5.60 -14.54 -1.84
N ILE A 151 -5.89 -14.24 -3.10
CA ILE A 151 -5.20 -13.21 -3.87
C ILE A 151 -6.12 -12.01 -4.01
N PHE A 152 -5.65 -10.84 -3.57
CA PHE A 152 -6.34 -9.57 -3.73
C PHE A 152 -5.59 -8.76 -4.80
N PRO A 153 -6.15 -8.60 -6.01
CA PRO A 153 -5.64 -7.64 -6.98
C PRO A 153 -5.84 -6.23 -6.43
N ILE A 154 -4.75 -5.51 -6.25
CA ILE A 154 -4.72 -4.14 -5.77
C ILE A 154 -4.52 -3.26 -7.00
N VAL A 155 -5.50 -2.41 -7.33
CA VAL A 155 -5.52 -1.51 -8.49
C VAL A 155 -6.06 -0.15 -8.10
#